data_AF-A0A3D9MPX8-F1
#
_entry.id   AF-A0A3D9MPX8-F1
#
_cell.length_a   1.000
_cell.length_b   1.000
_cell.length_c   1.000
_cell.angle_alpha   90.00
_cell.angle_beta   90.00
_cell.angle_gamma   90.00
#
_symmetry.space_group_name_H-M   'P 1'
#
loop_
_entity.id
_entity.type
_entity.pdbx_description
1 polymer ?
#
loop_
_entity_poly.entity_id
_entity_poly.type
_entity_poly.pdbx_seq_one_letter_code
_entity_poly.pdbx_strand_id
1 'polypeptide(L)'
;MSTSSLSRIGRHVLIAASLAGALSAHAASDADLPVPHHVAVASNSAQSAEVVRTARRYAAFWNTGDEAYAKLALSPAFIDRTLPDGRPQGPDGPLQASKGFRAAVPDLHAEIDDLVVAGDRASVHLHFHGHFTGQFQNLKGNGQTVDFQAFDLYRVKDGHIVENWHLEDNLTLLKQLGAIKP
;
A
#
# COMPACT_ATOMS: atom_id res chain seq x y z
N MET A 1 82.05 -8.58 15.90
CA MET A 1 81.73 -9.41 14.72
C MET A 1 80.28 -9.87 14.87
N SER A 2 79.33 -9.08 14.36
CA SER A 2 78.55 -9.32 13.13
C SER A 2 77.51 -10.44 13.26
N THR A 3 76.22 -10.04 13.16
CA THR A 3 75.08 -10.61 12.39
C THR A 3 73.76 -10.37 13.15
N SER A 4 72.98 -9.36 12.76
CA SER A 4 71.74 -9.44 11.96
C SER A 4 70.63 -10.34 12.54
N SER A 5 69.47 -9.76 12.88
CA SER A 5 68.18 -10.25 12.37
C SER A 5 67.06 -9.25 12.67
N LEU A 6 66.45 -8.75 11.60
CA LEU A 6 65.18 -8.02 11.60
C LEU A 6 64.04 -9.02 11.76
N SER A 7 63.09 -8.75 12.66
CA SER A 7 61.78 -9.42 12.63
C SER A 7 60.68 -8.37 12.72
N ARG A 8 60.07 -8.10 11.55
CA ARG A 8 58.79 -7.41 11.40
C ARG A 8 57.69 -8.36 11.89
N ILE A 9 57.00 -8.00 12.98
CA ILE A 9 55.73 -8.66 13.33
C ILE A 9 54.60 -7.78 12.81
N GLY A 10 53.84 -8.36 11.87
CA GLY A 10 52.80 -7.72 11.09
C GLY A 10 51.57 -7.32 11.90
N ARG A 11 50.99 -6.20 11.49
CA ARG A 11 49.61 -5.78 11.77
C ARG A 11 48.65 -6.84 11.22
N HIS A 12 47.90 -7.50 12.09
CA HIS A 12 46.65 -8.15 11.71
C HIS A 12 45.49 -7.27 12.21
N VAL A 13 45.02 -6.38 11.34
CA VAL A 13 43.71 -5.73 11.48
C VAL A 13 42.71 -6.66 10.82
N LEU A 14 41.89 -7.35 11.62
CA LEU A 14 40.70 -8.05 11.16
C LEU A 14 39.66 -7.01 10.74
N ILE A 15 39.50 -6.80 9.44
CA ILE A 15 38.38 -6.04 8.89
C ILE A 15 37.19 -7.00 8.83
N ALA A 16 36.26 -6.88 9.78
CA ALA A 16 34.96 -7.50 9.69
C ALA A 16 34.14 -6.74 8.64
N ALA A 17 33.98 -7.32 7.45
CA ALA A 17 33.07 -6.81 6.43
C ALA A 17 31.64 -7.20 6.83
N SER A 18 30.91 -6.29 7.46
CA SER A 18 29.46 -6.41 7.61
C SER A 18 28.79 -6.08 6.27
N LEU A 19 28.35 -7.12 5.56
CA LEU A 19 27.39 -7.00 4.46
C LEU A 19 26.02 -6.63 5.05
N ALA A 20 25.80 -5.35 5.31
CA ALA A 20 24.46 -4.82 5.47
C ALA A 20 23.80 -4.86 4.08
N GLY A 21 22.92 -5.82 3.85
CA GLY A 21 22.07 -5.84 2.66
C GLY A 21 21.19 -4.60 2.67
N ALA A 22 21.52 -3.62 1.81
CA ALA A 22 20.66 -2.49 1.56
C ALA A 22 19.43 -3.01 0.80
N LEU A 23 18.27 -3.00 1.46
CA LEU A 23 16.98 -3.05 0.77
C LEU A 23 16.93 -1.81 -0.12
N SER A 24 17.16 -1.99 -1.42
CA SER A 24 16.97 -0.92 -2.39
C SER A 24 15.51 -0.51 -2.37
N ALA A 25 15.23 0.72 -1.92
CA ALA A 25 13.93 1.34 -2.12
C ALA A 25 13.68 1.39 -3.64
N HIS A 26 12.83 0.50 -4.15
CA HIS A 26 12.32 0.60 -5.50
C HIS A 26 11.54 1.91 -5.59
N ALA A 27 11.95 2.82 -6.46
CA ALA A 27 11.14 4.01 -6.73
C ALA A 27 9.80 3.55 -7.30
N ALA A 28 8.70 4.00 -6.70
CA ALA A 28 7.37 3.72 -7.21
C ALA A 28 7.29 4.04 -8.72
N SER A 29 6.89 3.06 -9.51
CA SER A 29 6.84 3.16 -10.96
C SER A 29 5.60 2.45 -11.48
N ASP A 30 5.20 2.76 -12.71
CA ASP A 30 4.03 2.14 -13.32
C ASP A 30 4.27 0.68 -13.78
N ALA A 31 5.51 0.19 -13.69
CA ALA A 31 5.89 -1.12 -14.22
C ALA A 31 5.18 -2.27 -13.49
N ASP A 32 5.00 -2.15 -12.18
CA ASP A 32 4.54 -3.24 -11.30
C ASP A 32 3.19 -2.94 -10.63
N LEU A 33 2.35 -2.12 -11.28
CA LEU A 33 1.03 -1.81 -10.75
C LEU A 33 0.11 -3.05 -10.75
N PRO A 34 -0.71 -3.27 -9.71
CA PRO A 34 -1.71 -4.34 -9.68
C PRO A 34 -2.54 -4.37 -10.97
N VAL A 35 -2.71 -5.55 -11.53
CA VAL A 35 -3.46 -5.77 -12.77
C VAL A 35 -4.89 -6.15 -12.37
N PRO A 36 -5.92 -5.42 -12.83
CA PRO A 36 -7.31 -5.80 -12.55
C PRO A 36 -7.66 -7.15 -13.16
N HIS A 37 -8.38 -7.99 -12.41
CA HIS A 37 -8.95 -9.24 -12.94
C HIS A 37 -9.97 -8.95 -14.04
N HIS A 38 -10.80 -7.93 -13.83
CA HIS A 38 -11.76 -7.43 -14.80
C HIS A 38 -11.59 -5.93 -15.01
N VAL A 39 -11.63 -5.53 -16.28
CA VAL A 39 -11.58 -4.12 -16.67
C VAL A 39 -12.64 -3.81 -17.71
N ALA A 40 -13.44 -2.78 -17.45
CA ALA A 40 -14.43 -2.26 -18.36
C ALA A 40 -14.22 -0.76 -18.53
N VAL A 41 -14.00 -0.32 -19.77
CA VAL A 41 -13.76 1.09 -20.07
C VAL A 41 -14.77 1.56 -21.11
N ALA A 42 -15.53 2.60 -20.79
CA ALA A 42 -16.58 3.12 -21.67
C ALA A 42 -16.05 3.69 -22.99
N SER A 43 -14.78 4.12 -23.04
CA SER A 43 -14.14 4.64 -24.25
C SER A 43 -12.64 4.33 -24.27
N ASN A 44 -12.08 4.03 -25.43
CA ASN A 44 -10.62 3.92 -25.59
C ASN A 44 -10.02 5.33 -25.84
N SER A 45 -9.87 6.11 -24.77
CA SER A 45 -9.34 7.48 -24.83
C SER A 45 -8.10 7.65 -23.95
N ALA A 46 -7.30 8.69 -24.23
CA ALA A 46 -6.16 9.05 -23.38
C ALA A 46 -6.58 9.36 -21.93
N GLN A 47 -7.73 10.02 -21.76
CA GLN A 47 -8.32 10.27 -20.44
C GLN A 47 -8.65 8.96 -19.72
N SER A 48 -9.32 8.01 -20.39
CA SER A 48 -9.64 6.73 -19.77
C SER A 48 -8.37 5.94 -19.39
N ALA A 49 -7.33 5.97 -20.21
CA ALA A 49 -6.04 5.37 -19.88
C ALA A 49 -5.34 6.04 -18.68
N GLU A 50 -5.50 7.35 -18.52
CA GLU A 50 -5.04 8.09 -17.35
C GLU A 50 -5.81 7.69 -16.09
N VAL A 51 -7.14 7.66 -16.14
CA VAL A 51 -7.98 7.23 -15.01
C VAL A 51 -7.64 5.81 -14.56
N VAL A 52 -7.47 4.87 -15.50
CA VAL A 52 -7.05 3.49 -15.18
C VAL A 52 -5.71 3.46 -14.45
N ARG A 53 -4.71 4.21 -14.94
CA ARG A 53 -3.38 4.25 -14.34
C ARG A 53 -3.41 4.87 -12.94
N THR A 54 -4.15 5.96 -12.75
CA THR A 54 -4.30 6.61 -11.45
C THR A 54 -4.97 5.68 -10.43
N ALA A 55 -6.04 4.98 -10.82
CA ALA A 55 -6.69 3.99 -9.97
C ALA A 55 -5.74 2.85 -9.56
N ARG A 56 -4.99 2.30 -10.52
CA ARG A 56 -4.01 1.23 -10.27
C ARG A 56 -2.85 1.67 -9.37
N ARG A 57 -2.40 2.93 -9.46
CA ARG A 57 -1.42 3.50 -8.51
C ARG A 57 -1.97 3.53 -7.10
N TYR A 58 -3.23 3.95 -6.93
CA TYR A 58 -3.82 3.99 -5.58
C TYR A 58 -4.03 2.58 -5.00
N ALA A 59 -4.39 1.60 -5.83
CA ALA A 59 -4.40 0.19 -5.43
C ALA A 59 -2.99 -0.31 -5.07
N ALA A 60 -1.94 0.10 -5.80
CA ALA A 60 -0.55 -0.25 -5.47
C ALA A 60 -0.12 0.29 -4.10
N PHE A 61 -0.58 1.49 -3.73
CA PHE A 61 -0.41 2.03 -2.38
C PHE A 61 -1.07 1.12 -1.33
N TRP A 62 -2.32 0.70 -1.56
CA TRP A 62 -3.01 -0.20 -0.64
C TRP A 62 -2.38 -1.58 -0.57
N ASN A 63 -1.81 -2.10 -1.67
CA ASN A 63 -1.15 -3.40 -1.72
C ASN A 63 0.24 -3.42 -1.07
N THR A 64 1.02 -2.34 -1.21
CA THR A 64 2.42 -2.30 -0.75
C THR A 64 2.63 -1.50 0.53
N GLY A 65 1.78 -0.52 0.82
CA GLY A 65 1.99 0.49 1.87
C GLY A 65 3.02 1.56 1.50
N ASP A 66 3.57 1.56 0.28
CA ASP A 66 4.52 2.58 -0.17
C ASP A 66 3.79 3.90 -0.46
N GLU A 67 4.04 4.90 0.39
CA GLU A 67 3.45 6.23 0.30
C GLU A 67 3.76 6.95 -1.02
N ALA A 68 4.82 6.55 -1.75
CA ALA A 68 5.12 7.13 -3.06
C ALA A 68 3.98 6.90 -4.06
N TYR A 69 3.30 5.74 -4.00
CA TYR A 69 2.12 5.49 -4.83
C TYR A 69 0.93 6.37 -4.47
N ALA A 70 0.71 6.64 -3.17
CA ALA A 70 -0.33 7.58 -2.74
C ALA A 70 -0.03 9.00 -3.25
N LYS A 71 1.24 9.43 -3.20
CA LYS A 71 1.68 10.74 -3.73
C LYS A 71 1.51 10.86 -5.25
N LEU A 72 1.67 9.75 -5.98
CA LEU A 72 1.45 9.71 -7.44
C LEU A 72 -0.04 9.65 -7.81
N ALA A 73 -0.91 9.17 -6.91
CA ALA A 73 -2.32 8.95 -7.20
C ALA A 73 -3.23 10.04 -6.67
N LEU A 74 -2.95 10.60 -5.49
CA LEU A 74 -3.84 11.55 -4.81
C LEU A 74 -3.45 12.99 -5.12
N SER A 75 -4.45 13.84 -5.32
CA SER A 75 -4.25 15.28 -5.40
C SER A 75 -3.86 15.84 -4.03
N PRO A 76 -3.01 16.88 -3.95
CA PRO A 76 -2.84 17.64 -2.72
C PRO A 76 -4.15 18.25 -2.18
N ALA A 77 -5.13 18.47 -3.06
CA ALA A 77 -6.47 18.95 -2.71
C ALA A 77 -7.51 17.82 -2.66
N PHE A 78 -7.08 16.57 -2.49
CA PHE A 78 -7.94 15.40 -2.37
C PHE A 78 -8.97 15.56 -1.24
N ILE A 79 -10.22 15.20 -1.52
CA ILE A 79 -11.31 15.16 -0.55
C ILE A 79 -11.86 13.74 -0.44
N ASP A 80 -11.71 13.15 0.74
CA ASP A 80 -12.44 11.96 1.16
C ASP A 80 -13.89 12.36 1.48
N ARG A 81 -14.83 11.84 0.70
CA ARG A 81 -16.27 12.12 0.79
C ARG A 81 -17.00 11.16 1.73
N THR A 82 -16.32 10.13 2.20
CA THR A 82 -16.79 9.14 3.16
C THR A 82 -15.85 9.09 4.38
N LEU A 83 -15.24 10.24 4.71
CA LEU A 83 -14.23 10.38 5.74
C LEU A 83 -14.68 9.76 7.07
N PRO A 84 -14.02 8.70 7.55
CA PRO A 84 -14.35 8.10 8.84
C PRO A 84 -14.07 9.05 10.00
N ASP A 85 -14.88 8.94 11.06
CA ASP A 85 -14.71 9.74 12.27
C ASP A 85 -13.29 9.61 12.84
N GLY A 86 -12.67 10.76 13.13
CA GLY A 86 -11.32 10.83 13.69
C GLY A 86 -10.18 10.65 12.67
N ARG A 87 -10.46 10.38 11.39
CA ARG A 87 -9.44 10.37 10.32
C ARG A 87 -9.20 11.81 9.82
N PRO A 88 -7.94 12.23 9.58
CA PRO A 88 -7.68 13.53 8.97
C PRO A 88 -8.13 13.54 7.51
N GLN A 89 -8.64 14.68 7.06
CA GLN A 89 -9.00 14.91 5.66
C GLN A 89 -7.72 15.05 4.79
N GLY A 90 -7.85 14.81 3.49
CA GLY A 90 -6.74 14.91 2.54
C GLY A 90 -5.87 13.65 2.47
N PRO A 91 -4.72 13.71 1.77
CA PRO A 91 -3.85 12.56 1.57
C PRO A 91 -3.35 11.90 2.87
N ASP A 92 -3.25 12.65 3.97
CA ASP A 92 -2.81 12.12 5.27
C ASP A 92 -3.75 11.05 5.84
N GLY A 93 -5.05 11.12 5.51
CA GLY A 93 -6.06 10.16 5.97
C GLY A 93 -5.76 8.73 5.51
N PRO A 94 -5.69 8.48 4.18
CA PRO A 94 -5.29 7.17 3.65
C PRO A 94 -3.93 6.68 4.13
N LEU A 95 -2.93 7.58 4.25
CA LEU A 95 -1.59 7.22 4.76
C LEU A 95 -1.66 6.67 6.18
N GLN A 96 -2.40 7.35 7.07
CA GLN A 96 -2.60 6.90 8.44
C GLN A 96 -3.38 5.57 8.48
N ALA A 97 -4.42 5.44 7.66
CA ALA A 97 -5.24 4.23 7.59
C ALA A 97 -4.42 3.00 7.14
N SER A 98 -3.65 3.12 6.06
CA SER A 98 -2.77 2.04 5.57
C SER A 98 -1.74 1.62 6.60
N LYS A 99 -1.08 2.59 7.26
CA LYS A 99 -0.13 2.31 8.34
C LYS A 99 -0.79 1.61 9.53
N GLY A 100 -1.96 2.08 9.94
CA GLY A 100 -2.73 1.49 11.03
C GLY A 100 -3.16 0.07 10.72
N PHE A 101 -3.61 -0.18 9.49
CA PHE A 101 -4.07 -1.50 9.09
C PHE A 101 -2.92 -2.50 8.96
N ARG A 102 -1.77 -2.08 8.42
CA ARG A 102 -0.56 -2.92 8.37
C ARG A 102 0.06 -3.19 9.74
N ALA A 103 -0.22 -2.37 10.75
CA ALA A 103 0.15 -2.69 12.13
C ALA A 103 -0.67 -3.87 12.68
N ALA A 104 -1.88 -4.10 12.17
CA ALA A 104 -2.70 -5.26 12.47
C ALA A 104 -2.35 -6.45 11.56
N VAL A 105 -2.22 -6.22 10.25
CA VAL A 105 -2.02 -7.22 9.21
C VAL A 105 -0.71 -6.91 8.46
N PRO A 106 0.47 -7.28 8.99
CA PRO A 106 1.76 -6.91 8.40
C PRO A 106 2.00 -7.43 6.98
N ASP A 107 1.40 -8.57 6.65
CA ASP A 107 1.47 -9.23 5.33
C ASP A 107 0.28 -8.87 4.43
N LEU A 108 -0.38 -7.74 4.69
CA LEU A 108 -1.54 -7.30 3.92
C LEU A 108 -1.22 -7.15 2.43
N HIS A 109 -2.04 -7.81 1.62
CA HIS A 109 -2.12 -7.68 0.18
C HIS A 109 -3.47 -7.09 -0.23
N ALA A 110 -3.47 -6.36 -1.35
CA ALA A 110 -4.66 -5.81 -1.97
C ALA A 110 -4.64 -6.06 -3.48
N GLU A 111 -5.72 -6.62 -4.00
CA GLU A 111 -5.93 -6.94 -5.40
C GLU A 111 -7.07 -6.10 -5.97
N ILE A 112 -7.11 -5.96 -7.29
CA ILE A 112 -8.21 -5.28 -7.98
C ILE A 112 -9.01 -6.36 -8.70
N ASP A 113 -10.21 -6.64 -8.21
CA ASP A 113 -11.11 -7.58 -8.87
C ASP A 113 -11.79 -6.93 -10.08
N ASP A 114 -12.38 -5.75 -9.87
CA ASP A 114 -13.04 -5.00 -10.95
C ASP A 114 -12.56 -3.55 -11.01
N LEU A 115 -12.30 -3.09 -12.23
CA LEU A 115 -12.04 -1.68 -12.54
C LEU A 115 -12.96 -1.23 -13.68
N VAL A 116 -13.92 -0.36 -13.35
CA VAL A 116 -14.85 0.21 -14.32
C VAL A 116 -14.57 1.70 -14.49
N VAL A 117 -14.33 2.15 -15.72
CA VAL A 117 -13.97 3.54 -16.03
C VAL A 117 -14.96 4.16 -17.01
N ALA A 118 -15.51 5.32 -16.63
CA ALA A 118 -16.39 6.13 -17.45
C ALA A 118 -16.09 7.62 -17.25
N GLY A 119 -15.65 8.29 -18.32
CA GLY A 119 -15.26 9.70 -18.27
C GLY A 119 -14.10 9.94 -17.30
N ASP A 120 -14.31 10.80 -16.32
CA ASP A 120 -13.35 11.16 -15.27
C ASP A 120 -13.48 10.31 -13.99
N ARG A 121 -14.26 9.22 -14.03
CA ARG A 121 -14.54 8.37 -12.86
C ARG A 121 -14.02 6.95 -13.02
N ALA A 122 -13.64 6.36 -11.90
CA ALA A 122 -13.34 4.95 -11.76
C ALA A 122 -14.14 4.35 -10.60
N SER A 123 -14.84 3.24 -10.83
CA SER A 123 -15.31 2.36 -9.76
C SER A 123 -14.30 1.23 -9.60
N VAL A 124 -13.88 0.96 -8.38
CA VAL A 124 -12.86 -0.04 -8.07
C VAL A 124 -13.41 -0.99 -7.02
N HIS A 125 -13.37 -2.29 -7.32
CA HIS A 125 -13.62 -3.35 -6.37
C HIS A 125 -12.27 -3.93 -5.96
N LEU A 126 -11.94 -3.79 -4.68
CA LEU A 126 -10.69 -4.24 -4.08
C LEU A 126 -10.94 -5.45 -3.21
N HIS A 127 -10.00 -6.40 -3.25
CA HIS A 127 -9.97 -7.55 -2.35
C HIS A 127 -8.72 -7.48 -1.50
N PHE A 128 -8.90 -7.51 -0.18
CA PHE A 128 -7.83 -7.44 0.80
C PHE A 128 -7.68 -8.77 1.51
N HIS A 129 -6.43 -9.25 1.62
CA HIS A 129 -6.12 -10.51 2.29
C HIS A 129 -4.80 -10.47 3.06
N GLY A 130 -4.67 -11.33 4.06
CA GLY A 130 -3.48 -11.47 4.90
C GLY A 130 -3.76 -12.19 6.21
N HIS A 131 -2.89 -12.00 7.20
CA HIS A 131 -3.02 -12.63 8.51
C HIS A 131 -2.93 -11.61 9.65
N PHE A 132 -3.92 -11.63 10.54
CA PHE A 132 -3.89 -10.85 11.76
C PHE A 132 -2.85 -11.43 12.72
N THR A 133 -1.63 -10.90 12.65
CA THR A 133 -0.49 -11.27 13.49
C THR A 133 0.06 -10.10 14.31
N GLY A 134 -0.41 -8.88 13.99
CA GLY A 134 -0.05 -7.66 14.67
C GLY A 134 -1.03 -7.26 15.77
N GLN A 135 -1.29 -5.97 15.90
CA GLN A 135 -2.17 -5.41 16.92
C GLN A 135 -3.24 -4.52 16.30
N PHE A 136 -4.46 -4.64 16.81
CA PHE A 136 -5.58 -3.78 16.47
C PHE A 136 -6.28 -3.36 17.75
N GLN A 137 -6.15 -2.09 18.13
CA GLN A 137 -6.62 -1.58 19.42
C GLN A 137 -6.08 -2.42 20.59
N ASN A 138 -6.95 -3.03 21.40
CA ASN A 138 -6.58 -3.92 22.51
C ASN A 138 -6.46 -5.41 22.10
N LEU A 139 -6.67 -5.73 20.82
CA LEU A 139 -6.59 -7.08 20.29
C LEU A 139 -5.19 -7.36 19.75
N LYS A 140 -4.72 -8.59 19.99
CA LYS A 140 -3.48 -9.11 19.44
C LYS A 140 -3.81 -10.29 18.52
N GLY A 141 -3.30 -10.22 17.30
CA GLY A 141 -3.46 -11.27 16.31
C GLY A 141 -2.73 -12.56 16.70
N ASN A 142 -3.30 -13.70 16.32
CA ASN A 142 -2.72 -15.02 16.49
C ASN A 142 -2.61 -15.80 15.17
N GLY A 143 -2.75 -15.10 14.04
CA GLY A 143 -2.71 -15.67 12.70
C GLY A 143 -4.08 -15.87 12.05
N GLN A 144 -5.15 -15.24 12.57
CA GLN A 144 -6.46 -15.30 11.93
C GLN A 144 -6.38 -14.80 10.49
N THR A 145 -7.02 -15.51 9.57
CA THR A 145 -7.16 -15.04 8.18
C THR A 145 -7.98 -13.76 8.15
N VAL A 146 -7.46 -12.78 7.42
CA VAL A 146 -8.18 -11.58 7.01
C VAL A 146 -8.47 -11.71 5.52
N ASP A 147 -9.74 -11.50 5.16
CA ASP A 147 -10.26 -11.67 3.79
C ASP A 147 -11.54 -10.84 3.67
N PHE A 148 -11.46 -9.66 3.07
CA PHE A 148 -12.61 -8.77 2.93
C PHE A 148 -12.50 -7.91 1.67
N GLN A 149 -13.63 -7.34 1.26
CA GLN A 149 -13.73 -6.50 0.06
C GLN A 149 -13.93 -5.03 0.41
N ALA A 150 -13.58 -4.17 -0.53
CA ALA A 150 -13.91 -2.74 -0.50
C ALA A 150 -14.34 -2.26 -1.88
N PHE A 151 -15.22 -1.25 -1.90
CA PHE A 151 -15.66 -0.58 -3.10
C PHE A 151 -15.37 0.90 -3.02
N ASP A 152 -14.71 1.39 -4.05
CA ASP A 152 -14.37 2.80 -4.18
C ASP A 152 -14.97 3.39 -5.46
N LEU A 153 -15.35 4.66 -5.38
CA LEU A 153 -15.63 5.51 -6.52
C LEU A 153 -14.67 6.70 -6.48
N TYR A 154 -13.83 6.81 -7.49
CA TYR A 154 -12.91 7.92 -7.67
C TYR A 154 -13.46 8.93 -8.68
N ARG A 155 -13.22 10.21 -8.42
CA ARG A 155 -13.15 11.23 -9.46
C ARG A 155 -11.69 11.62 -9.67
N VAL A 156 -11.24 11.53 -10.91
CA VAL A 156 -9.87 11.81 -11.34
C VAL A 156 -9.84 13.09 -12.14
N LYS A 157 -8.85 13.94 -11.88
CA LYS A 157 -8.59 15.15 -12.65
C LYS A 157 -7.07 15.34 -12.76
N ASP A 158 -6.60 15.62 -13.98
CA ASP A 158 -5.18 15.88 -14.28
C ASP A 158 -4.27 14.78 -13.72
N GLY A 159 -4.65 13.51 -13.93
CA GLY A 159 -3.90 12.34 -13.44
C GLY A 159 -3.99 12.04 -11.94
N HIS A 160 -4.81 12.76 -11.17
CA HIS A 160 -4.90 12.59 -9.71
C HIS A 160 -6.35 12.36 -9.26
N ILE A 161 -6.53 11.50 -8.26
CA ILE A 161 -7.79 11.37 -7.52
C ILE A 161 -7.99 12.66 -6.72
N VAL A 162 -9.07 13.37 -7.02
CA VAL A 162 -9.46 14.61 -6.34
C VAL A 162 -10.62 14.39 -5.39
N GLU A 163 -11.42 13.34 -5.59
CA GLU A 163 -12.48 12.91 -4.68
C GLU A 163 -12.56 11.38 -4.64
N ASN A 164 -12.87 10.84 -3.47
CA ASN A 164 -13.12 9.41 -3.26
C ASN A 164 -14.35 9.22 -2.37
N TRP A 165 -15.23 8.29 -2.75
CA TRP A 165 -16.23 7.67 -1.89
C TRP A 165 -15.88 6.20 -1.74
N HIS A 166 -15.77 5.69 -0.52
CA HIS A 166 -15.36 4.33 -0.26
C HIS A 166 -16.26 3.63 0.77
N LEU A 167 -16.38 2.31 0.64
CA LEU A 167 -17.03 1.43 1.59
C LEU A 167 -16.25 0.12 1.69
N GLU A 168 -15.74 -0.17 2.88
CA GLU A 168 -15.15 -1.47 3.21
C GLU A 168 -16.18 -2.37 3.90
N ASP A 169 -16.07 -3.69 3.71
CA ASP A 169 -16.79 -4.67 4.51
C ASP A 169 -16.17 -4.81 5.92
N ASN A 170 -16.29 -3.71 6.68
CA ASN A 170 -15.77 -3.60 8.03
C ASN A 170 -16.43 -4.61 8.99
N LEU A 171 -17.66 -5.05 8.73
CA LEU A 171 -18.31 -6.05 9.57
C LEU A 171 -17.60 -7.40 9.45
N THR A 172 -17.32 -7.85 8.22
CA THR A 172 -16.54 -9.06 7.97
C THR A 172 -15.15 -8.94 8.59
N LEU A 173 -14.45 -7.83 8.35
CA LEU A 173 -13.13 -7.58 8.93
C LEU A 173 -13.15 -7.67 10.47
N LEU A 174 -14.06 -6.94 11.14
CA LEU A 174 -14.11 -6.90 12.60
C LEU A 174 -14.49 -8.26 13.21
N LYS A 175 -15.27 -9.09 12.51
CA LYS A 175 -15.53 -10.48 12.90
C LYS A 175 -14.26 -11.34 12.79
N GLN A 176 -13.50 -11.21 11.69
CA GLN A 176 -12.25 -11.93 11.48
C GLN A 176 -11.16 -11.57 12.50
N LEU A 177 -11.10 -10.30 12.91
CA LEU A 177 -10.19 -9.84 13.97
C LEU A 177 -10.64 -10.27 15.39
N GLY A 178 -11.87 -10.78 15.54
CA GLY A 178 -12.46 -11.14 16.83
C GLY A 178 -12.95 -9.95 17.66
N ALA A 179 -13.09 -8.77 17.05
CA ALA A 179 -13.62 -7.56 17.70
C ALA A 179 -15.13 -7.63 17.89
N ILE A 180 -15.84 -8.32 16.99
CA ILE A 180 -17.29 -8.52 17.03
C ILE A 180 -17.55 -10.03 17.01
N LYS A 181 -18.44 -10.50 17.90
CA LYS A 181 -18.88 -11.90 17.91
C LYS A 181 -19.81 -12.19 16.71
N PRO A 182 -19.83 -13.42 16.19
CA PRO A 182 -20.65 -13.79 15.03
C PRO A 182 -22.13 -13.38 15.15
#